data_AF-X0VAY1-F1
#
_entry.id   AF-X0VAY1-F1
#
_cell.length_a   1.000
_cell.length_b   1.000
_cell.length_c   1.000
_cell.angle_alpha   90.00
_cell.angle_beta   90.00
_cell.angle_gamma   90.00
#
_symmetry.space_group_name_H-M   'P 1'
#
loop_
_entity.id
_entity.type
_entity.pdbx_description
1 polymer ?
#
loop_
_entity_poly.entity_id
_entity_poly.type
_entity_poly.pdbx_seq_one_letter_code
_entity_poly.pdbx_strand_id
1 'polypeptide(L)'
;DAMILNVNEGIERLKNHNAIGGLLESKRYLEDYNTYLEWKGLLDRTGGVRPPPEEVSMPALWRDWDEVVRFYGSKCKACGTIQYPPQRACTKCQTLDQFEKIRLSDQKSKLFTFSIDFMTDPLDKEMVVSVVDFDCGGRAV
;
A
#
# COMPACT_ATOMS: atom_id res chain seq x y z
N ASP A 1 -25.66 28.61 9.13
CA ASP A 1 -25.73 27.17 9.45
C ASP A 1 -24.79 26.81 10.58
N ALA A 2 -25.23 25.95 11.50
CA ALA A 2 -24.43 25.47 12.61
C ALA A 2 -24.55 23.93 12.70
N MET A 3 -23.41 23.26 12.90
CA MET A 3 -23.36 21.82 13.14
C MET A 3 -22.93 21.57 14.59
N ILE A 4 -23.64 20.67 15.28
CA ILE A 4 -23.25 20.15 16.59
C ILE A 4 -22.73 18.73 16.38
N LEU A 5 -21.47 18.52 16.76
CA LEU A 5 -20.82 17.22 16.72
C LEU A 5 -20.70 16.70 18.16
N ASN A 6 -21.05 15.44 18.37
CA ASN A 6 -20.94 14.78 19.66
C ASN A 6 -19.76 13.81 19.64
N VAL A 7 -18.88 13.92 20.63
CA VAL A 7 -17.65 13.12 20.73
C VAL A 7 -17.96 11.85 21.52
N ASN A 8 -17.65 10.68 20.96
CA ASN A 8 -17.85 9.40 21.65
C ASN A 8 -16.58 8.94 22.39
N GLU A 9 -16.72 7.89 23.20
CA GLU A 9 -15.63 7.30 24.01
C GLU A 9 -14.42 6.83 23.17
N GLY A 10 -14.59 6.63 21.86
CA GLY A 10 -13.51 6.29 20.93
C GLY A 10 -12.45 7.39 20.80
N ILE A 11 -12.75 8.63 21.20
CA ILE A 11 -11.79 9.74 21.21
C ILE A 11 -10.57 9.46 22.10
N GLU A 12 -10.73 8.64 23.14
CA GLU A 12 -9.64 8.25 24.03
C GLU A 12 -8.52 7.52 23.28
N ARG A 13 -8.84 6.81 22.20
CA ARG A 13 -7.85 6.14 21.33
C ARG A 13 -7.00 7.14 20.54
N LEU A 14 -7.49 8.35 20.33
CA LEU A 14 -6.82 9.40 19.57
C LEU A 14 -5.92 10.30 20.43
N LYS A 15 -6.04 10.26 21.77
CA LYS A 15 -5.26 11.12 22.68
C LYS A 15 -3.74 10.91 22.61
N ASN A 16 -3.30 9.75 22.13
CA ASN A 16 -1.88 9.42 21.97
C ASN A 16 -1.38 9.51 20.52
N HIS A 17 -2.19 10.03 19.59
CA HIS A 17 -1.68 10.29 18.23
C HIS A 17 -0.79 11.53 18.27
N ASN A 18 0.45 11.35 17.79
CA ASN A 18 1.51 12.36 17.67
C ASN A 18 0.96 13.77 17.46
N ALA A 19 0.92 14.57 18.53
CA ALA A 19 0.67 16.00 18.45
C ALA A 19 1.72 16.67 17.54
N ILE A 20 1.57 17.97 17.27
CA ILE A 20 2.54 18.75 16.48
C ILE A 20 3.98 18.49 16.94
N GLY A 21 4.21 18.30 18.25
CA GLY A 21 5.51 17.91 18.81
C GLY A 21 6.08 16.62 18.21
N GLY A 22 5.29 15.54 18.15
CA GLY A 22 5.73 14.27 17.56
C GLY A 22 6.00 14.38 16.06
N LEU A 23 5.23 15.20 15.33
CA LEU A 23 5.52 15.50 13.92
C LEU A 23 6.83 16.29 13.77
N LEU A 24 7.12 17.22 14.69
CA LEU A 24 8.36 17.98 14.72
C LEU A 24 9.58 17.11 15.07
N GLU A 25 9.39 16.04 15.84
CA GLU A 25 10.44 15.06 16.17
C GLU A 25 10.67 14.08 15.02
N SER A 26 9.61 13.62 14.35
CA SER A 26 9.71 12.70 13.20
C SER A 26 9.99 13.40 11.87
N LYS A 27 10.06 14.73 11.84
CA LYS A 27 10.31 15.47 10.58
C LYS A 27 11.70 15.13 10.04
N ARG A 28 11.77 15.00 8.72
CA ARG A 28 13.05 14.96 8.02
C ARG A 28 13.43 16.38 7.61
N TYR A 29 14.62 16.82 8.00
CA TYR A 29 15.20 18.02 7.41
C TYR A 29 15.60 17.73 5.97
N LEU A 30 15.21 18.61 5.04
CA LEU A 30 15.73 18.58 3.68
C LEU A 30 17.12 19.19 3.70
N GLU A 31 18.09 18.46 3.18
CA GLU A 31 19.49 18.90 3.14
C GLU A 31 19.73 19.95 2.05
N ASP A 32 18.88 19.96 1.01
CA ASP A 32 19.00 20.83 -0.15
C ASP A 32 17.71 21.63 -0.42
N TYR A 33 17.87 22.91 -0.76
CA TYR A 33 16.75 23.81 -1.05
C TYR A 33 16.12 23.54 -2.42
N ASN A 34 16.86 23.02 -3.40
CA ASN A 34 16.29 22.68 -4.70
C ASN A 34 15.30 21.52 -4.56
N THR A 35 15.59 20.51 -3.73
CA THR A 35 14.62 19.44 -3.39
C THR A 35 13.29 20.03 -2.91
N TYR A 36 13.34 21.04 -2.03
CA TYR A 36 12.13 21.74 -1.58
C TYR A 36 11.41 22.44 -2.76
N LEU A 37 12.13 23.15 -3.61
CA LEU A 37 11.54 23.85 -4.76
C LEU A 37 10.91 22.87 -5.76
N GLU A 38 11.57 21.75 -6.07
CA GLU A 38 11.05 20.69 -6.93
C GLU A 38 9.76 20.07 -6.36
N TRP A 39 9.74 19.74 -5.07
CA TRP A 39 8.55 19.19 -4.41
C TRP A 39 7.37 20.16 -4.39
N LYS A 40 7.65 21.46 -4.37
CA LYS A 40 6.62 22.51 -4.46
C LYS A 40 6.21 22.81 -5.90
N GLY A 41 6.82 22.18 -6.90
CA GLY A 41 6.59 22.44 -8.31
C GLY A 41 7.04 23.85 -8.74
N LEU A 42 7.98 24.45 -8.00
CA LEU A 42 8.53 25.78 -8.28
C LEU A 42 9.80 25.71 -9.14
N LEU A 43 10.40 24.53 -9.23
CA LEU A 43 11.53 24.22 -10.10
C LEU A 43 11.15 23.01 -10.96
N ASP A 44 11.28 23.17 -12.28
CA ASP A 44 11.04 22.08 -13.23
C ASP A 44 12.16 21.06 -13.15
N ARG A 45 11.82 19.84 -12.76
CA ARG A 45 12.73 18.69 -12.77
C ARG A 45 12.81 18.13 -14.18
N THR A 46 14.01 17.95 -14.72
CA THR A 46 14.19 17.14 -15.93
C THR A 46 13.81 15.71 -15.61
N GLY A 47 12.60 15.31 -15.99
CA GLY A 47 12.04 14.00 -15.63
C GLY A 47 12.92 12.84 -16.10
N GLY A 48 12.90 11.75 -15.34
CA GLY A 48 13.56 10.50 -15.72
C GLY A 48 13.15 9.97 -17.10
N VAL A 49 13.95 9.04 -17.63
CA VAL A 49 13.85 8.49 -19.00
C VAL A 49 12.54 7.72 -19.27
N ARG A 50 11.74 7.45 -18.24
CA ARG A 50 10.52 6.63 -18.36
C ARG A 50 9.41 7.42 -19.05
N PRO A 51 8.69 6.83 -20.02
CA PRO A 51 7.44 7.39 -20.50
C PRO A 51 6.49 7.68 -19.32
N PRO A 52 5.64 8.71 -19.42
CA PRO A 52 4.62 8.96 -18.41
C PRO A 52 3.76 7.70 -18.23
N PRO A 53 3.33 7.38 -17.00
CA PRO A 53 2.45 6.25 -16.77
C PRO A 53 1.18 6.40 -17.60
N GLU A 54 0.75 5.30 -18.23
CA GLU A 54 -0.49 5.26 -19.00
C GLU A 54 -1.70 5.43 -18.08
N GLU A 55 -2.82 5.91 -18.64
CA GLU A 55 -4.07 6.03 -17.89
C GLU A 55 -4.58 4.66 -17.44
N VAL A 56 -5.08 4.60 -16.21
CA VAL A 56 -5.66 3.36 -15.66
C VAL A 56 -7.00 3.06 -16.33
N SER A 57 -7.14 1.86 -16.89
CA SER A 57 -8.41 1.38 -17.42
C SER A 57 -9.44 1.18 -16.30
N MET A 58 -10.49 2.01 -16.28
CA MET A 58 -11.56 1.92 -15.27
C MET A 58 -12.25 0.54 -15.22
N PRO A 59 -12.57 -0.14 -16.35
CA PRO A 59 -13.12 -1.49 -16.32
C PRO A 59 -12.15 -2.55 -15.78
N ALA A 60 -10.84 -2.39 -15.97
CA ALA A 60 -9.85 -3.29 -15.37
C ALA A 60 -9.79 -3.07 -13.85
N LEU A 61 -9.68 -1.81 -13.42
CA LEU A 61 -9.68 -1.45 -12.00
C LEU A 61 -10.95 -1.91 -11.28
N TRP A 62 -12.12 -1.87 -11.94
CA TRP A 62 -13.36 -2.37 -11.35
C TRP A 62 -13.35 -3.88 -11.12
N ARG A 63 -12.78 -4.67 -12.05
CA ARG A 63 -12.62 -6.13 -11.89
C ARG A 63 -11.67 -6.46 -10.75
N ASP A 64 -10.60 -5.68 -10.61
CA ASP A 64 -9.52 -5.94 -9.67
C ASP A 64 -9.68 -5.14 -8.36
N TRP A 65 -10.82 -4.44 -8.16
CA TRP A 65 -11.04 -3.50 -7.07
C TRP A 65 -10.85 -4.13 -5.68
N ASP A 66 -11.38 -5.34 -5.50
CA ASP A 66 -11.26 -6.05 -4.24
C ASP A 66 -9.81 -6.47 -3.96
N GLU A 67 -9.05 -6.83 -5.00
CA GLU A 67 -7.63 -7.22 -4.90
C GLU A 67 -6.75 -5.99 -4.64
N VAL A 68 -6.80 -4.98 -5.52
CA VAL A 68 -5.84 -3.87 -5.55
C VAL A 68 -6.18 -2.79 -4.51
N VAL A 69 -7.46 -2.40 -4.40
CA VAL A 69 -7.85 -1.26 -3.55
C VAL A 69 -8.18 -1.70 -2.12
N ARG A 70 -8.89 -2.83 -1.99
CA ARG A 70 -9.30 -3.34 -0.67
C ARG A 70 -8.36 -4.38 -0.07
N PHE A 71 -7.38 -4.85 -0.87
CA PHE A 71 -6.35 -5.79 -0.46
C PHE A 71 -6.90 -7.12 0.05
N TYR A 72 -7.78 -7.73 -0.76
CA TYR A 72 -8.28 -9.08 -0.55
C TYR A 72 -7.44 -10.12 -1.30
N GLY A 73 -7.05 -11.17 -0.58
CA GLY A 73 -6.58 -12.42 -1.15
C GLY A 73 -7.70 -13.45 -1.28
N SER A 74 -7.33 -14.69 -1.60
CA SER A 74 -8.24 -15.83 -1.64
C SER A 74 -7.80 -16.94 -0.70
N LYS A 75 -8.76 -17.58 -0.02
CA LYS A 75 -8.55 -18.79 0.75
C LYS A 75 -9.24 -19.95 0.06
N CYS A 76 -8.49 -21.00 -0.26
CA CYS A 76 -9.04 -22.19 -0.89
C CYS A 76 -9.99 -22.91 0.09
N LYS A 77 -11.24 -23.14 -0.32
CA LYS A 77 -12.24 -23.85 0.51
C LYS A 77 -11.92 -25.33 0.68
N ALA A 78 -11.19 -25.94 -0.27
CA ALA A 78 -10.85 -27.36 -0.24
C ALA A 78 -9.66 -27.69 0.66
N CYS A 79 -8.58 -26.90 0.62
CA CYS A 79 -7.34 -27.19 1.37
C CYS A 79 -6.90 -26.11 2.35
N GLY A 80 -7.63 -24.99 2.45
CA GLY A 80 -7.35 -23.89 3.38
C GLY A 80 -6.19 -22.97 2.98
N THR A 81 -5.52 -23.21 1.85
CA THR A 81 -4.38 -22.37 1.43
C THR A 81 -4.82 -20.95 1.14
N ILE A 82 -4.18 -19.97 1.80
CA ILE A 82 -4.36 -18.54 1.53
C ILE A 82 -3.35 -18.08 0.48
N GLN A 83 -3.82 -17.31 -0.50
CA GLN A 83 -3.09 -16.91 -1.69
C GLN A 83 -3.34 -15.44 -1.99
N TYR A 84 -2.27 -14.76 -2.37
CA TYR A 84 -2.31 -13.43 -2.95
C TYR A 84 -1.28 -13.40 -4.09
N PRO A 85 -1.62 -12.83 -5.26
CA PRO A 85 -2.96 -12.39 -5.67
C PRO A 85 -4.01 -13.52 -5.74
N PRO A 86 -5.32 -13.23 -5.67
CA PRO A 86 -6.39 -14.19 -5.92
C PRO A 86 -6.21 -14.91 -7.27
N GLN A 87 -6.24 -16.25 -7.25
CA GLN A 87 -6.17 -17.08 -8.45
C GLN A 87 -7.44 -17.93 -8.62
N ARG A 88 -7.75 -18.32 -9.87
CA ARG A 88 -8.84 -19.26 -10.17
C ARG A 88 -8.49 -20.72 -9.87
N ALA A 89 -7.21 -21.07 -9.89
CA ALA A 89 -6.71 -22.40 -9.59
C ALA A 89 -5.85 -22.37 -8.33
N CYS A 90 -6.11 -23.29 -7.39
CA CYS A 90 -5.35 -23.30 -6.15
C CYS A 90 -3.93 -23.77 -6.41
N THR A 91 -2.93 -22.93 -6.13
CA THR A 91 -1.50 -23.29 -6.29
C THR A 91 -1.08 -24.55 -5.51
N LYS A 92 -1.80 -24.95 -4.45
CA LYS A 92 -1.51 -26.15 -3.65
C LYS A 92 -2.28 -27.40 -4.11
N CYS A 93 -3.61 -27.33 -4.18
CA CYS A 93 -4.46 -28.51 -4.45
C CYS A 93 -5.12 -28.52 -5.83
N GLN A 94 -4.86 -27.50 -6.67
CA GLN A 94 -5.36 -27.38 -8.04
C GLN A 94 -6.89 -27.34 -8.18
N THR A 95 -7.65 -27.24 -7.08
CA THR A 95 -9.10 -27.04 -7.13
C THR A 95 -9.40 -25.70 -7.79
N LEU A 96 -10.36 -25.71 -8.71
CA LEU A 96 -10.77 -24.55 -9.51
C LEU A 96 -11.98 -23.86 -8.89
N ASP A 97 -11.95 -22.53 -8.85
CA ASP A 97 -13.06 -21.64 -8.46
C ASP A 97 -13.70 -21.94 -7.08
N GLN A 98 -13.01 -22.70 -6.21
CA GLN A 98 -13.44 -22.99 -4.84
C GLN A 98 -12.69 -22.15 -3.82
N PHE A 99 -13.01 -20.86 -3.76
CA PHE A 99 -12.36 -19.90 -2.88
C PHE A 99 -13.35 -19.06 -2.08
N GLU A 100 -12.90 -18.57 -0.93
CA GLU A 100 -13.51 -17.49 -0.18
C GLU A 100 -12.55 -16.28 -0.12
N LYS A 101 -13.11 -15.07 -0.10
CA LYS A 101 -12.31 -13.84 0.02
C LYS A 101 -11.77 -13.72 1.44
N ILE A 102 -10.51 -13.32 1.57
CA ILE A 102 -9.89 -13.00 2.86
C ILE A 102 -9.24 -11.63 2.79
N ARG A 103 -9.53 -10.77 3.76
CA ARG A 103 -8.95 -9.42 3.84
C ARG A 103 -7.55 -9.51 4.43
N LEU A 104 -6.53 -9.09 3.67
CA LEU A 104 -5.13 -9.09 4.12
C LEU A 104 -4.70 -7.76 4.72
N SER A 105 -5.45 -6.68 4.52
CA SER A 105 -5.13 -5.33 5.06
C SER A 105 -5.12 -5.27 6.59
N ASP A 106 -5.84 -6.17 7.26
CA ASP A 106 -5.88 -6.25 8.73
C ASP A 106 -4.98 -7.38 9.28
N GLN A 107 -4.21 -8.06 8.41
CA GLN A 107 -3.37 -9.20 8.80
C GLN A 107 -1.94 -8.76 9.09
N LYS A 108 -1.30 -9.44 10.04
CA LYS A 108 0.13 -9.25 10.31
C LYS A 108 0.97 -9.88 9.20
N SER A 109 2.06 -9.23 8.87
CA SER A 109 3.04 -9.70 7.90
C SER A 109 4.47 -9.41 8.35
N LYS A 110 5.42 -10.08 7.70
CA LYS A 110 6.86 -9.90 7.91
C LYS A 110 7.52 -9.61 6.57
N LEU A 111 8.49 -8.70 6.59
CA LEU A 111 9.35 -8.47 5.44
C LEU A 111 10.17 -9.72 5.15
N PHE A 112 9.98 -10.29 3.96
CA PHE A 112 10.73 -11.46 3.50
C PHE A 112 12.04 -11.02 2.85
N THR A 113 11.97 -10.08 1.91
CA THR A 113 13.14 -9.46 1.27
C THR A 113 12.77 -8.09 0.72
N PHE A 114 13.77 -7.29 0.35
CA PHE A 114 13.56 -6.01 -0.31
C PHE A 114 14.72 -5.70 -1.26
N SER A 115 14.47 -4.78 -2.19
CA SER A 115 15.48 -4.19 -3.07
C SER A 115 15.25 -2.70 -3.18
N ILE A 116 16.32 -1.94 -3.39
CA ILE A 116 16.26 -0.49 -3.59
C ILE A 116 16.46 -0.22 -5.09
N ASP A 117 15.46 0.39 -5.73
CA ASP A 117 15.51 0.81 -7.13
C ASP A 117 16.03 2.25 -7.22
N PHE A 118 17.22 2.38 -7.79
CA PHE A 118 17.92 3.64 -8.08
C PHE A 118 17.68 4.16 -9.50
N MET A 119 16.99 3.39 -10.36
CA MET A 119 16.74 3.76 -11.76
C MET A 119 15.40 4.43 -11.97
N THR A 120 14.37 3.98 -11.23
CA THR A 120 13.16 4.78 -11.13
C THR A 120 13.56 6.12 -10.52
N ASP A 121 13.00 7.23 -11.03
CA ASP A 121 13.32 8.60 -10.62
C ASP A 121 12.22 9.18 -9.70
N PRO A 122 11.99 8.59 -8.51
CA PRO A 122 10.98 9.06 -7.57
C PRO A 122 11.33 10.47 -7.09
N LEU A 123 10.30 11.25 -6.73
CA LEU A 123 10.50 12.63 -6.29
C LEU A 123 11.23 12.76 -4.95
N ASP A 124 11.09 11.79 -4.03
CA ASP A 124 11.55 11.93 -2.63
C ASP A 124 12.71 11.00 -2.26
N LYS A 125 12.59 9.69 -2.48
CA LYS A 125 13.60 8.69 -2.09
C LYS A 125 13.62 7.53 -3.05
N GLU A 126 14.74 6.81 -3.10
CA GLU A 126 14.86 5.59 -3.88
C GLU A 126 13.72 4.63 -3.58
N MET A 127 13.16 4.03 -4.63
CA MET A 127 11.97 3.22 -4.49
C MET A 127 12.35 1.88 -3.84
N VAL A 128 11.86 1.64 -2.62
CA VAL A 128 12.06 0.36 -1.92
C VAL A 128 10.95 -0.61 -2.33
N VAL A 129 11.30 -1.60 -3.13
CA VAL A 129 10.40 -2.70 -3.50
C VAL A 129 10.53 -3.79 -2.45
N SER A 130 9.41 -4.15 -1.81
CA SER A 130 9.40 -5.04 -0.65
C SER A 130 8.56 -6.27 -0.91
N VAL A 131 9.04 -7.44 -0.53
CA VAL A 131 8.27 -8.69 -0.55
C VAL A 131 7.89 -9.03 0.88
N VAL A 132 6.60 -9.22 1.15
CA VAL A 132 6.08 -9.50 2.49
C VAL A 132 5.36 -10.86 2.53
N ASP A 133 5.59 -11.60 3.61
CA ASP A 133 4.90 -12.85 3.94
C ASP A 133 3.87 -12.59 5.05
N PHE A 134 2.64 -13.02 4.85
CA PHE A 134 1.58 -12.88 5.85
C PHE A 134 1.58 -14.05 6.83
N ASP A 135 1.31 -13.78 8.11
CA ASP A 135 1.23 -14.83 9.15
C ASP A 135 0.10 -15.83 8.84
N CYS A 136 -0.98 -15.38 8.20
CA CYS A 136 -2.07 -16.25 7.74
C CYS A 136 -1.73 -17.01 6.44
N GLY A 137 -0.58 -16.77 5.83
CA GLY A 137 -0.21 -17.26 4.50
C GLY A 137 -0.55 -16.27 3.38
N GLY A 138 0.07 -16.48 2.21
CA GLY A 138 0.09 -15.53 1.10
C GLY A 138 1.33 -14.63 1.15
N ARG A 139 1.70 -14.10 -0.02
CA ARG A 139 2.87 -13.22 -0.22
C ARG A 139 2.48 -12.08 -1.14
N ALA A 140 2.90 -10.86 -0.82
CA ALA A 140 2.69 -9.68 -1.66
C ALA A 140 4.01 -8.97 -1.96
N VAL A 141 4.02 -8.17 -3.02
CA VAL A 141 5.12 -7.29 -3.45
C VAL A 141 4.56 -5.89 -3.63
#